data_AF-A0A2P4TDT0-F1
#
_entry.id   AF-A0A2P4TDT0-F1
#
_cell.length_a   1.000
_cell.length_b   1.000
_cell.length_c   1.000
_cell.angle_alpha   90.00
_cell.angle_beta   90.00
_cell.angle_gamma   90.00
#
_symmetry.space_group_name_H-M   'P 1'
#
loop_
_entity.id
_entity.type
_entity.pdbx_description
1 polymer ?
#
loop_
_entity_poly.entity_id
_entity_poly.type
_entity_poly.pdbx_seq_one_letter_code
_entity_poly.pdbx_strand_id
1 'polypeptide(L)'
;MAAGGSLRGRSLPELREMLRRQERLLADRKFIDKLPDKGKKISDFAKKLMCAISQEEEVARTAELLSAVRLEFQAEQDKARAGTQCVALSEHTLHQKDPTVLSDGSRAEEVPETASQGRGGERLGQEPT
;
A
#
# COMPACT_ATOMS: atom_id res chain seq x y z
N MET A 1 11.25 5.63 -37.74
CA MET A 1 10.65 5.22 -36.45
C MET A 1 11.73 5.35 -35.38
N ALA A 2 11.55 6.22 -34.39
CA ALA A 2 12.49 6.34 -33.28
C ALA A 2 12.01 5.42 -32.15
N ALA A 3 12.85 4.44 -31.78
CA ALA A 3 12.68 3.62 -30.59
C ALA A 3 12.89 4.49 -29.33
N GLY A 4 11.93 5.37 -29.03
CA GLY A 4 11.84 6.03 -27.75
C GLY A 4 11.35 4.99 -26.74
N GLY A 5 12.27 4.21 -26.17
CA GLY A 5 11.95 3.31 -25.08
C GLY A 5 11.23 4.08 -23.98
N SER A 6 10.12 3.52 -23.48
CA SER A 6 9.33 4.13 -22.42
C SER A 6 10.22 4.44 -21.22
N LEU A 7 10.15 5.67 -20.70
CA LEU A 7 10.79 6.05 -19.43
C LEU A 7 10.03 5.48 -18.22
N ARG A 8 8.79 5.04 -18.44
CA ARG A 8 7.94 4.48 -17.39
C ARG A 8 8.47 3.12 -16.94
N GLY A 9 8.62 2.95 -15.62
CA GLY A 9 9.12 1.71 -15.02
C GLY A 9 10.65 1.58 -14.99
N ARG A 10 11.38 2.64 -15.36
CA ARG A 10 12.82 2.73 -15.16
C ARG A 10 13.13 3.11 -13.72
N SER A 11 14.19 2.54 -13.17
CA SER A 11 14.61 2.91 -11.81
C SER A 11 15.24 4.31 -11.79
N LEU A 12 15.13 5.02 -10.67
CA LEU A 12 15.76 6.33 -10.47
C LEU A 12 17.27 6.37 -10.82
N PRO A 13 18.12 5.41 -10.39
CA PRO A 13 19.53 5.40 -10.79
C PRO A 13 19.73 5.20 -12.30
N GLU A 14 18.86 4.43 -12.95
CA GLU A 14 18.91 4.24 -14.40
C GLU A 14 18.56 5.53 -15.14
N LEU A 15 17.51 6.25 -14.71
CA LEU A 15 17.13 7.54 -15.28
C LEU A 15 18.27 8.58 -15.13
N ARG A 16 18.91 8.63 -13.96
CA ARG A 16 20.06 9.50 -13.70
C ARG A 16 21.25 9.15 -14.59
N GLU A 17 21.54 7.86 -14.79
CA GLU A 17 22.61 7.43 -15.69
C GLU A 17 22.30 7.78 -17.16
N MET A 18 21.05 7.62 -17.60
CA MET A 18 20.62 8.05 -18.92
C MET A 18 20.81 9.57 -19.10
N LEU A 19 20.47 10.38 -18.10
CA LEU A 19 20.64 11.84 -18.14
C LEU A 19 22.11 12.20 -18.26
N ARG A 20 22.99 11.62 -17.43
CA ARG A 20 24.45 11.84 -17.52
C ARG A 20 25.01 11.55 -18.90
N ARG A 21 24.52 10.50 -19.57
CA ARG A 21 24.93 10.18 -20.95
C ARG A 21 24.51 11.26 -21.94
N GLN A 22 23.28 11.79 -21.82
CA GLN A 22 22.83 12.89 -22.68
C GLN A 22 23.64 14.17 -22.45
N GLU A 23 23.92 14.51 -21.18
CA GLU A 23 24.75 15.68 -20.83
C GLU A 23 26.16 15.55 -21.41
N ARG A 24 26.77 14.35 -21.34
CA ARG A 24 28.07 14.10 -21.93
C ARG A 24 28.07 14.28 -23.46
N LEU A 25 26.99 13.89 -24.14
CA LEU A 25 26.85 14.13 -25.57
C LEU A 25 26.70 15.62 -25.89
N LEU A 26 25.93 16.36 -25.07
CA LEU A 26 25.73 17.80 -25.23
C LEU A 26 27.00 18.61 -24.94
N ALA A 27 27.89 18.10 -24.09
CA ALA A 27 29.18 18.73 -23.79
C ALA A 27 30.15 18.72 -24.99
N ASP A 28 30.03 17.74 -25.89
CA ASP A 28 30.85 17.68 -27.10
C ASP A 28 30.26 18.55 -28.23
N ARG A 29 30.65 19.82 -28.25
CA ARG A 29 30.21 20.77 -29.27
C ARG A 29 30.53 20.33 -30.70
N LYS A 30 31.68 19.67 -30.92
CA LYS A 30 32.08 19.20 -32.26
C LYS A 30 31.16 18.10 -32.75
N PHE A 31 30.68 17.26 -31.85
CA PHE A 31 29.67 16.25 -32.16
C PHE A 31 28.32 16.90 -32.45
N ILE A 32 27.85 17.79 -31.58
CA ILE A 32 26.55 18.46 -31.72
C ILE A 32 26.45 19.27 -33.02
N ASP A 33 27.51 19.99 -33.39
CA ASP A 33 27.52 20.81 -34.61
C ASP A 33 27.46 19.97 -35.90
N LYS A 34 27.92 18.71 -35.85
CA LYS A 34 27.84 17.76 -36.98
C LYS A 34 26.45 17.15 -37.15
N LEU A 35 25.57 17.26 -36.14
CA LEU A 35 24.22 16.72 -36.23
C LEU A 35 23.31 17.61 -37.09
N PRO A 36 22.41 17.02 -37.89
CA PRO A 36 21.47 17.77 -38.72
C PRO A 36 20.48 18.61 -37.89
N ASP A 37 20.20 18.20 -36.65
CA ASP A 37 19.28 18.89 -35.73
C ASP A 37 20.00 19.69 -34.64
N LYS A 38 21.33 19.84 -34.74
CA LYS A 38 22.16 20.58 -33.77
C LYS A 38 21.93 20.14 -32.31
N GLY A 39 21.67 18.85 -32.10
CA GLY A 39 21.47 18.29 -30.76
C GLY A 39 20.09 18.54 -30.16
N LYS A 40 19.14 19.10 -30.92
CA LYS A 40 17.78 19.38 -30.44
C LYS A 40 17.12 18.14 -29.82
N LYS A 41 17.20 16.97 -30.46
CA LYS A 41 16.61 15.73 -29.93
C LYS A 41 17.25 15.28 -28.61
N ILE A 42 18.57 15.47 -28.49
CA ILE A 42 19.34 15.11 -27.29
C ILE A 42 18.91 16.01 -26.14
N SER A 43 18.81 17.33 -26.38
CA SER A 43 18.31 18.29 -25.40
C SER A 43 16.85 18.03 -25.00
N ASP A 44 15.97 17.77 -25.97
CA ASP A 44 14.56 17.44 -25.70
C ASP A 44 14.44 16.15 -24.90
N PHE A 45 15.30 15.15 -25.14
CA PHE A 45 15.32 13.92 -24.36
C PHE A 45 15.90 14.12 -22.96
N ALA A 46 16.94 14.95 -22.80
CA ALA A 46 17.45 15.33 -21.48
C ALA A 46 16.37 16.01 -20.63
N LYS A 47 15.57 16.92 -21.21
CA LYS A 47 14.42 17.54 -20.52
C LYS A 47 13.40 16.49 -20.08
N LYS A 48 13.07 15.52 -20.94
CA LYS A 48 12.16 14.42 -20.59
C LYS A 48 12.70 13.58 -19.42
N LEU A 49 14.01 13.30 -19.41
CA LEU A 49 14.66 12.59 -18.31
C LEU A 49 14.60 13.37 -17.01
N MET A 50 14.85 14.69 -17.04
CA MET A 50 14.71 15.54 -15.85
C MET A 50 13.30 15.49 -15.28
N CYS A 51 12.27 15.62 -16.13
CA CYS A 51 10.88 15.51 -15.70
C CYS A 51 10.57 14.14 -15.08
N ALA A 52 11.05 13.05 -15.69
CA ALA A 52 10.83 11.69 -15.18
C ALA A 52 11.53 11.47 -13.82
N ILE A 53 12.76 11.98 -13.67
CA ILE A 53 13.51 11.93 -12.40
C ILE A 53 12.74 12.66 -11.30
N SER A 54 12.30 13.89 -11.56
CA SER A 54 11.53 14.66 -10.58
C SER A 54 10.25 13.93 -10.17
N GLN A 55 9.51 13.36 -11.12
CA GLN A 55 8.30 12.59 -10.81
C GLN A 55 8.60 11.36 -9.94
N GLU A 56 9.63 10.59 -10.28
CA GLU A 56 10.02 9.40 -9.51
C GLU A 56 10.47 9.78 -8.09
N GLU A 57 11.18 10.90 -7.94
CA GLU A 57 11.57 11.44 -6.63
C GLU A 57 10.37 11.87 -5.80
N GLU A 58 9.37 12.55 -6.38
CA GLU A 58 8.12 12.88 -5.67
C GLU A 58 7.37 11.63 -5.21
N VAL A 59 7.29 10.61 -6.06
CA VAL A 59 6.64 9.33 -5.74
C VAL A 59 7.37 8.66 -4.57
N ALA A 60 8.70 8.59 -4.63
CA ALA A 60 9.50 8.02 -3.56
C ALA A 60 9.29 8.76 -2.22
N ARG A 61 9.38 10.10 -2.23
CA ARG A 61 9.16 10.91 -1.01
C ARG A 61 7.76 10.74 -0.43
N THR A 62 6.74 10.71 -1.29
CA THR A 62 5.35 10.52 -0.86
C THR A 62 5.15 9.12 -0.27
N ALA A 63 5.71 8.09 -0.92
CA ALA A 63 5.64 6.72 -0.44
C ALA A 63 6.33 6.54 0.93
N GLU A 64 7.50 7.15 1.12
CA GLU A 64 8.21 7.17 2.40
C GLU A 64 7.36 7.83 3.51
N LEU A 65 6.79 9.01 3.24
CA LEU A 65 5.92 9.71 4.18
C LEU A 65 4.69 8.89 4.56
N LEU A 66 4.00 8.33 3.57
CA LEU A 66 2.82 7.49 3.81
C LEU A 66 3.18 6.20 4.56
N SER A 67 4.36 5.64 4.33
CA SER A 67 4.86 4.49 5.08
C SER A 67 5.07 4.84 6.56
N ALA A 68 5.66 6.01 6.84
CA ALA A 68 5.84 6.48 8.22
C ALA A 68 4.49 6.70 8.92
N VAL A 69 3.56 7.42 8.29
CA VAL A 69 2.22 7.67 8.83
C VAL A 69 1.47 6.35 9.11
N ARG A 70 1.56 5.37 8.19
CA ARG A 70 0.96 4.05 8.39
C ARG A 70 1.55 3.33 9.59
N LEU A 71 2.87 3.41 9.79
CA LEU A 71 3.55 2.76 10.90
C LEU A 71 3.21 3.40 12.25
N GLU A 72 3.17 4.74 12.32
CA GLU A 72 2.73 5.47 13.52
C GLU A 72 1.29 5.13 13.89
N PHE A 73 0.39 5.11 12.90
CA PHE A 73 -1.01 4.76 13.11
C PHE A 73 -1.20 3.32 13.60
N GLN A 74 -0.42 2.38 13.04
CA GLN A 74 -0.44 0.98 13.49
C GLN A 74 0.07 0.86 14.93
N ALA A 75 1.14 1.55 15.29
CA ALA A 75 1.70 1.55 16.63
C ALA A 75 0.70 2.07 17.68
N GLU A 76 -0.02 3.16 17.39
CA GLU A 76 -1.04 3.69 18.31
C GLU A 76 -2.25 2.75 18.44
N GLN A 77 -2.67 2.10 17.34
CA GLN A 77 -3.71 1.07 17.40
C GLN A 77 -3.29 -0.14 18.26
N ASP A 78 -2.06 -0.62 18.10
CA ASP A 78 -1.56 -1.77 18.85
C ASP A 78 -1.47 -1.44 20.34
N LYS A 79 -1.04 -0.22 20.68
CA LYS A 79 -1.04 0.30 22.05
C LYS A 79 -2.46 0.37 22.64
N ALA A 80 -3.44 0.87 21.88
CA ALA A 80 -4.84 0.93 22.33
C ALA A 80 -5.43 -0.48 22.54
N ARG A 81 -5.12 -1.43 21.66
CA ARG A 81 -5.55 -2.84 21.76
C ARG A 81 -4.90 -3.55 22.95
N ALA A 82 -3.61 -3.30 23.20
CA ALA A 82 -2.90 -3.82 24.36
C ALA A 82 -3.48 -3.25 25.68
N GLY A 83 -3.81 -1.96 25.72
CA GLY A 83 -4.44 -1.33 26.88
C GLY A 83 -5.82 -1.92 27.23
N THR A 84 -6.56 -2.42 26.23
CA THR A 84 -7.88 -3.03 26.45
C THR A 84 -7.82 -4.45 27.04
N GLN A 85 -6.71 -5.18 26.86
CA GLN A 85 -6.55 -6.55 27.36
C GLN A 85 -6.14 -6.66 28.84
N CYS A 86 -5.72 -5.56 29.48
CA CYS A 86 -5.34 -5.55 30.89
C CYS A 86 -6.54 -5.39 31.86
N VAL A 87 -7.67 -4.84 31.39
CA VAL A 87 -8.82 -4.51 32.26
C VAL A 87 -9.81 -5.70 32.44
N ALA A 88 -9.59 -6.81 31.73
CA ALA A 88 -10.51 -7.96 31.75
C ALA A 88 -10.07 -9.15 32.65
N LEU A 89 -9.02 -9.01 33.47
CA LEU A 89 -8.57 -10.08 34.38
C LEU A 89 -8.10 -9.55 35.75
N SER A 90 -8.99 -8.92 36.50
CA SER A 90 -8.88 -8.95 37.96
C SER A 90 -10.18 -8.45 38.59
N GLU A 91 -11.09 -9.36 38.93
CA GLU A 91 -12.00 -9.22 40.08
C GLU A 91 -12.93 -10.43 40.12
N HIS A 92 -12.45 -11.54 40.69
CA HIS A 92 -13.25 -12.33 41.65
C HIS A 92 -12.43 -13.51 42.21
N THR A 93 -11.63 -13.29 43.27
CA THR A 93 -11.26 -14.39 44.17
C THR A 93 -10.96 -13.87 45.58
N LEU A 94 -12.01 -13.46 46.29
CA LEU A 94 -12.03 -13.53 47.75
C LEU A 94 -13.47 -13.72 48.21
N HIS A 95 -13.89 -14.97 48.45
CA HIS A 95 -14.38 -15.37 49.77
C HIS A 95 -14.59 -16.88 49.83
N GLN A 96 -13.84 -17.53 50.72
CA GLN A 96 -14.05 -18.90 51.16
C GLN A 96 -15.07 -18.90 52.31
N LYS A 97 -16.17 -19.64 52.19
CA LYS A 97 -16.77 -20.52 53.23
C LYS A 97 -18.06 -21.18 52.70
N ASP A 98 -18.12 -22.49 52.94
CA ASP A 98 -18.97 -23.53 52.36
C ASP A 98 -20.45 -23.55 52.86
N PRO A 99 -21.23 -24.65 52.73
CA PRO A 99 -22.16 -24.93 51.63
C PRO A 99 -23.59 -25.26 52.13
N THR A 100 -24.64 -24.91 51.38
CA THR A 100 -26.01 -25.35 51.77
C THR A 100 -26.87 -25.70 50.57
N VAL A 101 -26.91 -27.01 50.30
CA VAL A 101 -28.13 -27.84 50.15
C VAL A 101 -29.18 -27.39 49.13
N LEU A 102 -29.23 -28.19 48.06
CA LEU A 102 -30.41 -28.72 47.35
C LEU A 102 -31.49 -27.73 46.93
N SER A 103 -31.73 -27.62 45.62
CA SER A 103 -33.11 -27.76 45.12
C SER A 103 -33.15 -28.03 43.61
N ASP A 104 -33.76 -29.18 43.32
CA ASP A 104 -34.44 -29.66 42.12
C ASP A 104 -34.51 -28.82 40.84
N GLY A 105 -34.34 -29.53 39.72
CA GLY A 105 -34.78 -29.06 38.41
C GLY A 105 -34.28 -29.87 37.21
N SER A 106 -34.78 -31.10 37.05
CA SER A 106 -35.06 -31.77 35.78
C SER A 106 -34.03 -31.74 34.63
N ARG A 107 -33.28 -32.86 34.56
CA ARG A 107 -33.21 -33.81 33.42
C ARG A 107 -33.21 -33.23 31.99
N ALA A 108 -32.01 -33.19 31.40
CA ALA A 108 -31.53 -34.04 30.28
C ALA A 108 -32.57 -34.48 29.23
N GLU A 109 -32.35 -34.51 27.93
CA GLU A 109 -31.19 -34.42 27.03
C GLU A 109 -31.81 -34.48 25.61
N GLU A 110 -30.95 -34.45 24.59
CA GLU A 110 -31.17 -34.77 23.17
C GLU A 110 -31.20 -33.55 22.25
N VAL A 111 -30.04 -33.04 21.79
CA VAL A 111 -29.06 -33.59 20.82
C VAL A 111 -29.24 -32.90 19.46
N PRO A 112 -28.15 -32.59 18.74
CA PRO A 112 -28.03 -31.47 17.83
C PRO A 112 -28.25 -31.89 16.38
N GLU A 113 -28.57 -30.94 15.49
CA GLU A 113 -28.26 -31.14 14.08
C GLU A 113 -28.06 -29.81 13.33
N THR A 114 -26.88 -29.74 12.72
CA THR A 114 -26.47 -28.82 11.67
C THR A 114 -27.35 -29.00 10.43
N ALA A 115 -27.85 -27.92 9.82
CA ALA A 115 -27.93 -27.78 8.36
C ALA A 115 -28.59 -26.48 7.91
N SER A 116 -28.07 -25.97 6.78
CA SER A 116 -28.80 -25.20 5.76
C SER A 116 -29.12 -23.74 6.13
N GLN A 117 -29.24 -22.74 5.25
CA GLN A 117 -29.58 -22.75 3.84
C GLN A 117 -29.46 -21.32 3.27
N GLY A 118 -29.17 -21.19 1.97
CA GLY A 118 -29.47 -20.01 1.15
C GLY A 118 -28.29 -19.65 0.24
N ARG A 119 -28.15 -20.14 -1.01
CA ARG A 119 -28.96 -19.85 -2.23
C ARG A 119 -29.34 -18.36 -2.27
N GLY A 120 -28.97 -17.51 -3.22
CA GLY A 120 -28.61 -17.67 -4.62
C GLY A 120 -29.47 -16.67 -5.43
N GLY A 121 -28.90 -16.00 -6.44
CA GLY A 121 -29.66 -15.41 -7.56
C GLY A 121 -29.97 -13.91 -7.57
N GLU A 122 -29.24 -13.17 -8.42
CA GLU A 122 -29.70 -12.25 -9.48
C GLU A 122 -30.87 -11.25 -9.23
N ARG A 123 -30.69 -9.97 -9.58
CA ARG A 123 -31.31 -9.36 -10.80
C ARG A 123 -30.98 -7.88 -11.02
N LEU A 124 -31.05 -7.54 -12.30
CA LEU A 124 -30.72 -6.33 -13.05
C LEU A 124 -31.57 -5.09 -12.71
N GLY A 125 -31.03 -3.92 -13.05
CA GLY A 125 -31.80 -2.71 -13.33
C GLY A 125 -30.94 -1.59 -13.91
N GLN A 126 -30.75 -1.58 -15.23
CA GLN A 126 -30.46 -0.36 -16.00
C GLN A 126 -31.79 0.23 -16.44
N GLU A 127 -31.94 1.56 -16.42
CA GLU A 127 -32.75 2.25 -17.44
C GLU A 127 -32.27 3.70 -17.59
N PRO A 128 -32.09 4.19 -18.83
CA PRO A 128 -31.93 5.60 -19.15
C PRO A 128 -33.26 6.22 -19.63
N THR A 129 -33.40 7.53 -19.48
CA THR A 129 -34.31 8.37 -20.29
C THR A 129 -33.61 9.66 -20.66
#